data_AF-A0A0F6W9N0-F1
#
_entry.id   AF-A0A0F6W9N0-F1
#
_cell.length_a   1.000
_cell.length_b   1.000
_cell.length_c   1.000
_cell.angle_alpha   90.00
_cell.angle_beta   90.00
_cell.angle_gamma   90.00
#
_symmetry.space_group_name_H-M   'P 1'
#
loop_
_entity.id
_entity.type
_entity.pdbx_description
1 polymer ?
#
loop_
_entity_poly.entity_id
_entity_poly.type
_entity_poly.pdbx_seq_one_letter_code
_entity_poly.pdbx_strand_id
1 'polypeptide(L)'
;MIAIVLIVGALGVVVREGLPVAARATSTSAASAPASSPPEAASVAEPASPPTTTPMTTTTPPTTTQREAERARERREVEVVRRAIEEARRARIDELARTSAPPRDEDDAVGRLDPEYVRSAVREVLPLLGECYELARDAAQREGEDDPEGRLVTRFVIGGEPGVGGVIEEAEVMEASTLRDAVLEECFVETLRTIELPAPEAGGRVEVHYPFALSPEDDD
;
A
#
# COMPACT_ATOMS: atom_id res chain seq x y z
N MET A 1 -33.62 -27.82 -24.64
CA MET A 1 -32.76 -28.20 -25.79
C MET A 1 -31.44 -27.49 -25.60
N ILE A 2 -30.42 -28.26 -25.23
CA ILE A 2 -29.07 -27.80 -24.89
C ILE A 2 -28.22 -28.02 -26.13
N ALA A 3 -27.52 -26.99 -26.61
CA ALA A 3 -26.49 -27.13 -27.63
C ALA A 3 -25.16 -26.64 -27.05
N ILE A 4 -24.39 -27.60 -26.53
CA ILE A 4 -22.99 -27.47 -26.14
C ILE A 4 -22.17 -27.61 -27.43
N VAL A 5 -21.44 -26.57 -27.83
CA VAL A 5 -20.42 -26.67 -28.87
C VAL A 5 -19.07 -26.65 -28.18
N LEU A 6 -18.47 -27.84 -28.07
CA LEU A 6 -17.07 -28.03 -27.66
C LEU A 6 -16.19 -27.81 -28.89
N ILE A 7 -15.38 -26.77 -28.89
CA ILE A 7 -14.24 -26.65 -29.81
C ILE A 7 -12.98 -27.03 -29.04
N VAL A 8 -12.53 -28.25 -29.30
CA VAL A 8 -11.19 -28.75 -28.99
C VAL A 8 -10.28 -28.31 -30.15
N GLY A 9 -9.23 -27.54 -29.87
CA GLY A 9 -8.38 -27.00 -30.92
C GLY A 9 -6.98 -26.60 -30.48
N ALA A 10 -6.11 -27.62 -30.38
CA ALA A 10 -4.67 -27.60 -30.64
C ALA A 10 -3.74 -26.63 -29.87
N LEU A 11 -2.94 -27.23 -28.99
CA LEU A 11 -1.65 -26.71 -28.55
C LEU A 11 -0.73 -26.45 -29.75
N GLY A 12 -0.27 -25.21 -29.89
CA GLY A 12 0.89 -24.84 -30.71
C GLY A 12 1.99 -24.28 -29.81
N VAL A 13 2.89 -25.15 -29.33
CA VAL A 13 4.13 -24.73 -28.66
C VAL A 13 5.11 -24.32 -29.75
N VAL A 14 5.45 -23.03 -29.81
CA VAL A 14 6.60 -22.55 -30.59
C VAL A 14 7.70 -22.12 -29.61
N VAL A 15 8.69 -22.99 -29.46
CA VAL A 15 9.99 -22.67 -28.90
C VAL A 15 10.73 -21.79 -29.90
N ARG A 16 11.09 -20.56 -29.54
CA ARG A 16 12.10 -19.79 -30.27
C ARG A 16 13.36 -19.64 -29.43
N GLU A 17 14.43 -20.05 -30.10
CA GLU A 17 15.81 -20.15 -29.66
C GLU A 17 16.41 -18.76 -29.39
N GLY A 18 17.20 -18.70 -28.32
CA GLY A 18 17.88 -17.49 -27.88
C GLY A 18 19.03 -17.05 -28.79
N LEU A 19 19.33 -15.75 -28.70
CA LEU A 19 20.56 -15.11 -29.16
C LEU A 19 20.98 -14.03 -28.13
N PRO A 20 22.25 -13.62 -28.11
CA PRO A 20 23.02 -13.46 -26.88
C PRO A 20 22.97 -12.05 -26.29
N VAL A 21 22.87 -11.98 -24.96
CA VAL A 21 23.14 -10.77 -24.17
C VAL A 21 24.64 -10.49 -24.19
N ALA A 22 25.02 -9.39 -24.83
CA ALA A 22 26.34 -8.79 -24.71
C ALA A 22 26.50 -8.22 -23.29
N ALA A 23 27.15 -8.99 -22.41
CA ALA A 23 27.52 -8.52 -21.09
C ALA A 23 28.74 -7.60 -21.18
N ARG A 24 28.50 -6.30 -21.10
CA ARG A 24 29.53 -5.30 -20.82
C ARG A 24 29.14 -4.56 -19.54
N ALA A 25 29.70 -5.00 -18.42
CA ALA A 25 29.67 -4.24 -17.17
C ALA A 25 31.02 -4.39 -16.48
N THR A 26 31.84 -3.38 -16.65
CA THR A 26 32.91 -3.05 -15.71
C THR A 26 32.26 -2.23 -14.60
N SER A 27 32.26 -2.75 -13.37
CA SER A 27 32.02 -1.93 -12.19
C SER A 27 32.75 -2.54 -11.00
N THR A 28 33.98 -2.06 -10.81
CA THR A 28 34.70 -2.06 -9.54
C THR A 28 34.04 -1.01 -8.64
N SER A 29 33.50 -1.40 -7.48
CA SER A 29 33.29 -0.48 -6.34
C SER A 29 32.98 -1.30 -5.08
N ALA A 30 33.97 -1.43 -4.20
CA ALA A 30 33.98 -0.87 -2.84
C ALA A 30 33.07 -1.65 -1.85
N ALA A 31 33.64 -2.57 -1.07
CA ALA A 31 34.32 -2.30 0.21
C ALA A 31 33.34 -2.08 1.38
N SER A 32 33.29 -3.12 2.23
CA SER A 32 33.28 -3.07 3.70
C SER A 32 32.14 -2.33 4.42
N ALA A 33 31.30 -3.12 5.11
CA ALA A 33 30.69 -2.73 6.37
C ALA A 33 30.92 -3.85 7.41
N PRO A 34 31.41 -3.54 8.62
CA PRO A 34 31.68 -4.51 9.67
C PRO A 34 30.42 -4.89 10.46
N ALA A 35 30.28 -6.18 10.76
CA ALA A 35 29.33 -6.71 11.72
C ALA A 35 29.74 -6.29 13.14
N SER A 36 28.86 -5.55 13.83
CA SER A 36 28.99 -5.30 15.27
C SER A 36 28.14 -6.31 16.03
N SER A 37 28.83 -7.21 16.74
CA SER A 37 28.26 -8.13 17.72
C SER A 37 27.70 -7.39 18.95
N PRO A 38 26.60 -7.85 19.56
CA PRO A 38 26.16 -7.36 20.87
C PRO A 38 27.05 -7.94 22.01
N PRO A 39 27.26 -7.17 23.10
CA PRO A 39 28.07 -7.61 24.23
C PRO A 39 27.34 -8.60 25.15
N GLU A 40 28.12 -9.62 25.50
CA GLU A 40 27.96 -10.64 26.53
C GLU A 40 27.62 -10.03 27.89
N ALA A 41 26.40 -10.27 28.39
CA ALA A 41 25.97 -9.85 29.71
C ALA A 41 26.53 -10.80 30.77
N ALA A 42 27.35 -10.23 31.66
CA ALA A 42 28.04 -10.87 32.75
C ALA A 42 27.09 -11.63 33.71
N SER A 43 27.43 -12.90 33.92
CA SER A 43 26.93 -13.76 34.98
C SER A 43 27.36 -13.22 36.35
N VAL A 44 26.43 -12.61 37.08
CA VAL A 44 26.63 -12.19 38.48
C VAL A 44 26.42 -13.38 39.39
N ALA A 45 27.45 -13.68 40.19
CA ALA A 45 27.51 -14.74 41.17
C ALA A 45 26.41 -14.62 42.24
N GLU A 46 25.74 -15.76 42.49
CA GLU A 46 24.72 -15.97 43.51
C GLU A 46 25.38 -16.07 44.91
N PRO A 47 25.01 -15.22 45.90
CA PRO A 47 25.50 -15.34 47.26
C PRO A 47 24.78 -16.47 48.02
N ALA A 48 25.57 -17.43 48.50
CA ALA A 48 25.11 -18.52 49.37
C ALA A 48 24.48 -17.96 50.66
N SER A 49 23.19 -18.23 50.84
CA SER A 49 22.44 -17.92 52.06
C SER A 49 22.63 -19.00 53.13
N PRO A 50 22.62 -18.64 54.44
CA PRO A 50 22.77 -19.59 55.54
C PRO A 50 21.51 -20.47 55.72
N PRO A 51 21.64 -21.69 56.27
CA PRO A 51 20.49 -22.57 56.50
C PRO A 51 19.62 -22.00 57.62
N THR A 52 18.42 -21.54 57.24
CA THR A 52 17.37 -21.17 58.20
C THR A 52 16.63 -22.43 58.63
N THR A 53 16.76 -22.80 59.89
CA THR A 53 16.03 -23.91 60.52
C THR A 53 14.55 -23.55 60.61
N THR A 54 13.74 -24.03 59.66
CA THR A 54 12.29 -23.85 59.67
C THR A 54 11.66 -24.75 60.74
N PRO A 55 10.80 -24.22 61.64
CA PRO A 55 10.03 -25.06 62.55
C PRO A 55 9.02 -25.88 61.74
N MET A 56 9.03 -27.21 61.94
CA MET A 56 8.07 -28.13 61.34
C MET A 56 6.67 -27.83 61.90
N THR A 57 5.93 -26.98 61.19
CA THR A 57 4.52 -26.74 61.49
C THR A 57 3.74 -27.89 60.88
N THR A 58 3.26 -28.79 61.73
CA THR A 58 2.42 -29.94 61.38
C THR A 58 1.07 -29.43 60.87
N THR A 59 1.04 -29.04 59.60
CA THR A 59 -0.17 -28.57 58.92
C THR A 59 -0.98 -29.81 58.58
N THR A 60 -2.11 -29.99 59.25
CA THR A 60 -3.06 -31.06 58.95
C THR A 60 -3.48 -30.94 57.49
N PRO A 61 -3.43 -32.03 56.69
CA PRO A 61 -3.75 -31.96 55.27
C PRO A 61 -5.21 -31.50 55.10
N PRO A 62 -5.48 -30.50 54.23
CA PRO A 62 -6.83 -30.04 54.01
C PRO A 62 -7.66 -31.16 53.39
N THR A 63 -8.90 -31.30 53.88
CA THR A 63 -9.89 -32.26 53.37
C THR A 63 -10.24 -31.93 51.91
N THR A 64 -10.67 -32.93 51.14
CA THR A 64 -10.98 -32.79 49.70
C THR A 64 -11.95 -31.64 49.41
N THR A 65 -12.94 -31.42 50.28
CA THR A 65 -13.93 -30.34 50.16
C THR A 65 -13.33 -28.95 50.33
N GLN A 66 -12.32 -28.78 51.18
CA GLN A 66 -11.62 -27.50 51.35
C GLN A 66 -10.79 -27.16 50.10
N ARG A 67 -10.12 -28.16 49.51
CA ARG A 67 -9.33 -27.98 48.27
C ARG A 67 -10.21 -27.62 47.08
N GLU A 68 -11.42 -28.18 46.99
CA GLU A 68 -12.38 -27.84 45.94
C GLU A 68 -12.90 -26.41 46.08
N ALA A 69 -13.22 -25.98 47.31
CA ALA A 69 -13.65 -24.62 47.58
C ALA A 69 -12.56 -23.58 47.29
N GLU A 70 -11.31 -23.89 47.63
CA GLU A 70 -10.15 -23.04 47.33
C GLU A 70 -9.93 -22.88 45.82
N ARG A 71 -9.93 -24.00 45.07
CA ARG A 71 -9.83 -23.97 43.59
C ARG A 71 -10.99 -23.22 42.95
N ALA A 72 -12.20 -23.29 43.51
CA ALA A 72 -13.34 -22.54 43.00
C ALA A 72 -13.20 -21.03 43.24
N ARG A 73 -12.57 -20.61 44.34
CA ARG A 73 -12.25 -19.19 44.60
C ARG A 73 -11.17 -18.69 43.67
N GLU A 74 -10.09 -19.44 43.51
CA GLU A 74 -8.97 -19.12 42.62
C GLU A 74 -9.45 -18.96 41.16
N ARG A 75 -10.30 -19.88 40.66
CA ARG A 75 -10.87 -19.77 39.31
C ARG A 75 -11.69 -18.48 39.11
N ARG A 76 -12.48 -18.08 40.11
CA ARG A 76 -13.27 -16.84 40.06
C ARG A 76 -12.37 -15.62 40.05
N GLU A 77 -11.31 -15.63 40.85
CA GLU A 77 -10.34 -14.52 40.90
C GLU A 77 -9.60 -14.38 39.57
N VAL A 78 -9.12 -15.48 38.99
CA VAL A 78 -8.45 -15.48 37.68
C VAL A 78 -9.39 -14.97 36.57
N GLU A 79 -10.67 -15.34 36.60
CA GLU A 79 -11.65 -14.86 35.63
C GLU A 79 -11.85 -13.34 35.72
N VAL A 80 -11.93 -12.80 36.94
CA VAL A 80 -12.05 -11.36 37.19
C VAL A 80 -10.82 -10.61 36.66
N VAL A 81 -9.62 -11.13 36.95
CA VAL A 81 -8.36 -10.52 36.47
C VAL A 81 -8.27 -10.57 34.95
N ARG A 82 -8.60 -11.70 34.33
CA ARG A 82 -8.58 -11.85 32.86
C ARG A 82 -9.49 -10.83 32.19
N ARG A 83 -10.72 -10.68 32.70
CA ARG A 83 -11.69 -9.70 32.18
C ARG A 83 -11.16 -8.26 32.30
N ALA A 84 -10.55 -7.90 33.42
CA ALA A 84 -9.96 -6.57 33.62
C ALA A 84 -8.81 -6.28 32.65
N ILE A 85 -7.96 -7.28 32.37
CA ILE A 85 -6.85 -7.14 31.40
C ILE A 85 -7.39 -6.91 29.98
N GLU A 86 -8.40 -7.67 29.56
CA GLU A 86 -9.01 -7.51 28.22
C GLU A 86 -9.65 -6.12 28.05
N GLU A 87 -10.35 -5.64 29.08
CA GLU A 87 -10.95 -4.30 29.09
C GLU A 87 -9.89 -3.19 29.00
N ALA A 88 -8.82 -3.29 29.80
CA ALA A 88 -7.71 -2.33 29.75
C ALA A 88 -7.00 -2.34 28.39
N ARG A 89 -6.82 -3.51 27.78
CA ARG A 89 -6.24 -3.62 26.43
C ARG A 89 -7.11 -2.94 25.38
N ARG A 90 -8.44 -3.13 25.44
CA ARG A 90 -9.38 -2.49 24.51
C ARG A 90 -9.35 -0.97 24.66
N ALA A 91 -9.40 -0.46 25.88
CA ALA A 91 -9.34 0.98 26.15
C ALA A 91 -8.04 1.61 25.61
N ARG A 92 -6.90 0.92 25.74
CA ARG A 92 -5.62 1.38 25.19
C ARG A 92 -5.60 1.40 23.66
N ILE A 93 -6.19 0.40 23.00
CA ILE A 93 -6.32 0.39 21.54
C ILE A 93 -7.21 1.55 21.07
N ASP A 94 -8.33 1.80 21.75
CA ASP A 94 -9.24 2.89 21.41
C ASP A 94 -8.62 4.28 21.65
N GLU A 95 -7.77 4.41 22.68
CA GLU A 95 -6.99 5.62 22.92
C GLU A 95 -5.94 5.84 21.83
N LEU A 96 -5.16 4.80 21.52
CA LEU A 96 -4.17 4.86 20.45
C LEU A 96 -4.85 5.22 19.12
N ALA A 97 -5.96 4.59 18.78
CA ALA A 97 -6.73 4.90 17.56
C ALA A 97 -7.23 6.36 17.53
N ARG A 98 -7.62 6.94 18.67
CA ARG A 98 -8.00 8.36 18.77
C ARG A 98 -6.81 9.31 18.61
N THR A 99 -5.65 8.95 19.14
CA THR A 99 -4.43 9.78 19.03
C THR A 99 -3.65 9.60 17.72
N SER A 100 -3.83 8.46 17.05
CA SER A 100 -3.15 8.12 15.79
C SER A 100 -4.06 8.23 14.57
N ALA A 101 -5.34 8.57 14.76
CA ALA A 101 -6.15 9.05 13.66
C ALA A 101 -5.50 10.34 13.15
N PRO A 102 -4.99 10.37 11.90
CA PRO A 102 -4.57 11.64 11.31
C PRO A 102 -5.75 12.61 11.34
N PRO A 103 -5.52 13.93 11.52
CA PRO A 103 -6.58 14.91 11.38
C PRO A 103 -7.29 14.66 10.03
N ARG A 104 -8.59 14.38 10.08
CA ARG A 104 -9.42 14.15 8.87
C ARG A 104 -9.97 15.46 8.30
N ASP A 105 -9.31 16.56 8.59
CA ASP A 105 -9.77 17.91 8.25
C ASP A 105 -8.54 18.81 8.01
N GLU A 106 -7.85 18.60 6.88
CA GLU A 106 -7.01 19.63 6.25
C GLU A 106 -7.44 19.81 4.78
N ASP A 107 -8.76 19.94 4.57
CA ASP A 107 -9.33 20.15 3.24
C ASP A 107 -9.68 21.63 2.94
N ASP A 108 -9.47 22.58 3.85
CA ASP A 108 -10.11 23.90 3.70
C ASP A 108 -9.21 25.14 3.84
N ALA A 109 -7.89 24.99 3.69
CA ALA A 109 -7.02 26.17 3.57
C ALA A 109 -5.87 26.01 2.58
N VAL A 110 -6.01 25.14 1.58
CA VAL A 110 -5.06 25.10 0.46
C VAL A 110 -5.52 26.08 -0.61
N GLY A 111 -4.60 26.96 -1.05
CA GLY A 111 -4.88 27.91 -2.13
C GLY A 111 -5.44 27.19 -3.36
N ARG A 112 -6.51 27.73 -3.96
CA ARG A 112 -6.96 27.23 -5.26
C ARG A 112 -5.85 27.48 -6.27
N LEU A 113 -5.31 26.40 -6.85
CA LEU A 113 -4.40 26.52 -7.99
C LEU A 113 -5.11 27.27 -9.12
N ASP A 114 -4.32 28.06 -9.84
CA ASP A 114 -4.81 28.88 -10.94
C ASP A 114 -5.36 27.98 -12.08
N PRO A 115 -6.56 28.27 -12.64
CA PRO A 115 -7.13 27.45 -13.70
C PRO A 115 -6.27 27.36 -14.96
N GLU A 116 -5.54 28.43 -15.32
CA GLU A 116 -4.66 28.45 -16.47
C GLU A 116 -3.43 27.55 -16.23
N TYR A 117 -2.91 27.52 -14.99
CA TYR A 117 -1.89 26.56 -14.58
C TYR A 117 -2.35 25.11 -14.77
N VAL A 118 -3.54 24.75 -14.27
CA VAL A 118 -4.09 23.39 -14.42
C VAL A 118 -4.21 23.01 -15.90
N ARG A 119 -4.72 23.93 -16.73
CA ARG A 119 -4.82 23.69 -18.18
C ARG A 119 -3.45 23.52 -18.85
N SER A 120 -2.41 24.20 -18.38
CA SER A 120 -1.05 24.04 -18.90
C SER A 120 -0.47 22.69 -18.49
N ALA A 121 -0.58 22.35 -17.21
CA ALA A 121 -0.16 21.07 -16.66
C ALA A 121 -0.76 19.91 -17.44
N VAL A 122 -2.10 19.88 -17.65
CA VAL A 122 -2.74 18.82 -18.43
C VAL A 122 -2.17 18.74 -19.86
N ARG A 123 -1.93 19.88 -20.53
CA ARG A 123 -1.38 19.90 -21.89
C ARG A 123 0.04 19.35 -21.98
N GLU A 124 0.86 19.54 -20.96
CA GLU A 124 2.22 19.00 -20.89
C GLU A 124 2.22 17.48 -20.70
N VAL A 125 1.16 16.95 -20.06
CA VAL A 125 1.00 15.53 -19.80
C VAL A 125 0.45 14.76 -21.00
N LEU A 126 -0.32 15.41 -21.88
CA LEU A 126 -1.00 14.74 -23.00
C LEU A 126 -0.08 13.86 -23.89
N PRO A 127 1.14 14.27 -24.28
CA PRO A 127 2.00 13.43 -25.09
C PRO A 127 2.35 12.09 -24.42
N LEU A 128 2.63 12.11 -23.12
CA LEU A 128 2.95 10.91 -22.34
C LEU A 128 1.73 9.98 -22.23
N LEU A 129 0.53 10.55 -22.10
CA LEU A 129 -0.71 9.76 -22.11
C LEU A 129 -1.04 9.19 -23.51
N GLY A 130 -0.57 9.84 -24.57
CA GLY A 130 -0.63 9.30 -25.93
C GLY A 130 0.14 7.98 -26.05
N GLU A 131 1.35 7.90 -25.47
CA GLU A 131 2.14 6.67 -25.44
C GLU A 131 1.41 5.53 -24.71
N CYS A 132 0.65 5.85 -23.65
CA CYS A 132 -0.19 4.86 -22.99
C CYS A 132 -1.32 4.33 -23.88
N TYR A 133 -1.89 5.18 -24.74
CA TYR A 133 -2.92 4.76 -25.68
C TYR A 133 -2.35 3.83 -26.76
N GLU A 134 -1.20 4.19 -27.34
CA GLU A 134 -0.48 3.33 -28.28
C GLU A 134 -0.17 1.96 -27.68
N LEU A 135 0.32 1.92 -26.43
CA LEU A 135 0.62 0.67 -25.72
C LEU A 135 -0.63 -0.22 -25.56
N ALA A 136 -1.78 0.38 -25.26
CA ALA A 136 -3.05 -0.35 -25.14
C ALA A 136 -3.54 -0.89 -26.49
N ARG A 137 -3.42 -0.10 -27.57
CA ARG A 137 -3.73 -0.56 -28.95
C ARG A 137 -2.85 -1.73 -29.36
N ASP A 138 -1.54 -1.63 -29.13
CA ASP A 138 -0.60 -2.73 -29.39
C ASP A 138 -0.97 -3.98 -28.58
N ALA A 139 -1.53 -3.82 -27.38
CA ALA A 139 -2.03 -4.92 -26.56
C ALA A 139 -3.26 -5.59 -27.18
N ALA A 140 -4.28 -4.80 -27.49
CA ALA A 140 -5.51 -5.29 -28.13
C ALA A 140 -5.19 -6.03 -29.45
N GLN A 141 -4.34 -5.47 -30.30
CA GLN A 141 -3.97 -6.08 -31.57
C GLN A 141 -3.26 -7.43 -31.43
N ARG A 142 -2.38 -7.58 -30.43
CA ARG A 142 -1.72 -8.86 -30.12
C ARG A 142 -2.72 -9.92 -29.67
N GLU A 143 -3.80 -9.51 -29.04
CA GLU A 143 -4.87 -10.38 -28.54
C GLU A 143 -5.97 -10.62 -29.58
N GLY A 144 -5.93 -9.90 -30.70
CA GLY A 144 -6.94 -9.97 -31.77
C GLY A 144 -8.23 -9.26 -31.42
N GLU A 145 -8.16 -8.28 -30.52
CA GLU A 145 -9.24 -7.41 -30.07
C GLU A 145 -9.26 -6.11 -30.88
N ASP A 146 -10.38 -5.40 -30.84
CA ASP A 146 -10.54 -4.09 -31.48
C ASP A 146 -9.77 -3.01 -30.70
N ASP A 147 -9.34 -1.94 -31.37
CA ASP A 147 -8.64 -0.81 -30.74
C ASP A 147 -9.52 -0.20 -29.62
N PRO A 148 -8.95 0.11 -28.44
CA PRO A 148 -9.72 0.71 -27.35
C PRO A 148 -10.27 2.08 -27.77
N GLU A 149 -11.57 2.31 -27.59
CA GLU A 149 -12.23 3.56 -27.95
C GLU A 149 -13.26 4.00 -26.90
N GLY A 150 -13.46 5.31 -26.77
CA GLY A 150 -14.48 5.90 -25.92
C GLY A 150 -13.93 6.91 -24.93
N ARG A 151 -14.60 7.05 -23.78
CA ARG A 151 -14.28 8.06 -22.77
C ARG A 151 -13.62 7.44 -21.56
N LEU A 152 -12.42 7.93 -21.23
CA LEU A 152 -11.72 7.64 -19.99
C LEU A 152 -11.75 8.89 -19.11
N VAL A 153 -12.36 8.80 -17.93
CA VAL A 153 -12.45 9.92 -16.98
C VAL A 153 -11.49 9.65 -15.84
N THR A 154 -10.50 10.51 -15.66
CA THR A 154 -9.57 10.42 -14.53
C THR A 154 -9.89 11.48 -13.47
N ARG A 155 -9.65 11.12 -12.22
CA ARG A 155 -9.57 12.04 -11.08
C ARG A 155 -8.13 12.08 -10.60
N PHE A 156 -7.60 13.27 -10.41
CA PHE A 156 -6.28 13.45 -9.83
C PHE A 156 -6.17 14.75 -9.02
N VAL A 157 -5.27 14.77 -8.06
CA VAL A 157 -5.02 15.92 -7.19
C VAL A 157 -3.65 16.49 -7.52
N ILE A 158 -3.62 17.75 -7.93
CA ILE A 158 -2.38 18.50 -8.16
C ILE A 158 -2.08 19.29 -6.89
N GLY A 159 -0.88 19.13 -6.35
CA GLY A 159 -0.33 19.98 -5.29
C GLY A 159 0.95 20.66 -5.77
N GLY A 160 1.18 21.91 -5.41
CA GLY A 160 2.41 22.60 -5.79
C GLY A 160 2.70 23.84 -4.96
N GLU A 161 3.98 24.23 -4.94
CA GLU A 161 4.47 25.37 -4.17
C GLU A 161 5.30 26.32 -5.04
N PRO A 162 5.27 27.65 -4.79
CA PRO A 162 6.03 28.62 -5.57
C PRO A 162 7.54 28.32 -5.52
N GLY A 163 8.17 28.27 -6.68
CA GLY A 163 9.61 28.04 -6.82
C GLY A 163 10.10 26.62 -6.54
N VAL A 164 9.21 25.67 -6.21
CA VAL A 164 9.56 24.24 -6.03
C VAL A 164 9.11 23.42 -7.24
N GLY A 165 7.83 23.50 -7.61
CA GLY A 165 7.23 22.62 -8.61
C GLY A 165 5.81 22.23 -8.22
N GLY A 166 5.12 21.56 -9.13
CA GLY A 166 3.89 20.83 -8.84
C GLY A 166 4.08 19.34 -9.01
N VAL A 167 3.27 18.55 -8.32
CA VAL A 167 3.23 17.09 -8.42
C VAL A 167 1.78 16.63 -8.41
N ILE A 168 1.54 15.44 -8.96
CA ILE A 168 0.26 14.76 -8.84
C ILE A 168 0.34 13.82 -7.64
N GLU A 169 -0.44 14.12 -6.60
CA GLU A 169 -0.40 13.41 -5.31
C GLU A 169 -1.31 12.17 -5.32
N GLU A 170 -2.43 12.26 -6.01
CA GLU A 170 -3.42 11.19 -6.18
C GLU A 170 -3.81 11.10 -7.65
N ALA A 171 -4.03 9.88 -8.13
CA ALA A 171 -4.57 9.63 -9.47
C ALA A 171 -5.37 8.31 -9.49
N GLU A 172 -6.54 8.34 -10.11
CA GLU A 172 -7.42 7.18 -10.30
C GLU A 172 -8.33 7.34 -11.53
N VAL A 173 -8.83 6.21 -12.03
CA VAL A 173 -9.83 6.16 -13.10
C VAL A 173 -11.22 6.09 -12.47
N MET A 174 -12.11 6.97 -12.92
CA MET A 174 -13.44 7.12 -12.35
C MET A 174 -14.43 6.13 -12.96
N GLU A 175 -15.47 5.78 -12.18
CA GLU A 175 -16.55 4.91 -12.63
C GLU A 175 -17.37 5.46 -13.80
N ALA A 176 -17.31 6.78 -14.01
CA ALA A 176 -17.95 7.47 -15.13
C ALA A 176 -17.29 7.18 -16.50
N SER A 177 -16.16 6.47 -16.53
CA SER A 177 -15.47 6.06 -17.75
C SER A 177 -16.30 5.01 -18.51
N THR A 178 -16.47 5.23 -19.81
CA THR A 178 -17.12 4.26 -20.70
C THR A 178 -16.12 3.27 -21.28
N LEU A 179 -14.87 3.67 -21.44
CA LEU A 179 -13.76 2.82 -21.85
C LEU A 179 -13.16 2.13 -20.62
N ARG A 180 -12.98 0.81 -20.71
CA ARG A 180 -12.38 -0.04 -19.67
C ARG A 180 -11.33 -0.93 -20.30
N ASP A 181 -10.07 -0.55 -20.14
CA ASP A 181 -8.91 -1.29 -20.63
C ASP A 181 -7.85 -1.29 -19.53
N ALA A 182 -7.47 -2.48 -19.06
CA ALA A 182 -6.60 -2.59 -17.88
C ALA A 182 -5.18 -2.04 -18.14
N VAL A 183 -4.66 -2.22 -19.36
CA VAL A 183 -3.32 -1.75 -19.74
C VAL A 183 -3.31 -0.22 -19.79
N LEU A 184 -4.35 0.36 -20.38
CA LEU A 184 -4.54 1.80 -20.48
C LEU A 184 -4.74 2.45 -19.12
N GLU A 185 -5.64 1.92 -18.30
CA GLU A 185 -5.96 2.45 -16.96
C GLU A 185 -4.72 2.47 -16.05
N GLU A 186 -3.96 1.38 -16.03
CA GLU A 186 -2.72 1.28 -15.25
C GLU A 186 -1.67 2.27 -15.76
N CYS A 187 -1.42 2.30 -17.07
CA CYS A 187 -0.44 3.21 -17.66
C CYS A 187 -0.78 4.68 -17.39
N PHE A 188 -2.05 5.09 -17.51
CA PHE A 188 -2.49 6.46 -17.25
C PHE A 188 -2.22 6.86 -15.80
N VAL A 189 -2.63 6.02 -14.84
CA VAL A 189 -2.51 6.33 -13.41
C VAL A 189 -1.04 6.41 -12.99
N GLU A 190 -0.21 5.46 -13.44
CA GLU A 190 1.21 5.44 -13.11
C GLU A 190 1.95 6.61 -13.77
N THR A 191 1.65 6.91 -15.04
CA THR A 191 2.21 8.06 -15.75
C THR A 191 1.89 9.36 -15.01
N LEU A 192 0.62 9.60 -14.67
CA LEU A 192 0.21 10.79 -13.91
C LEU A 192 0.98 10.94 -12.60
N ARG A 193 1.16 9.87 -11.82
CA ARG A 193 1.87 9.91 -10.52
C ARG A 193 3.36 10.21 -10.63
N THR A 194 3.96 10.03 -11.80
CA THR A 194 5.40 10.23 -12.02
C THR A 194 5.76 11.58 -12.61
N ILE A 195 4.77 12.39 -12.98
CA ILE A 195 4.98 13.66 -13.65
C ILE A 195 5.35 14.75 -12.65
N GLU A 196 6.43 15.46 -12.98
CA GLU A 196 6.80 16.73 -12.36
C GLU A 196 6.21 17.88 -13.18
N LEU A 197 5.47 18.76 -12.52
CA LEU A 197 4.84 19.92 -13.14
C LEU A 197 5.65 21.19 -12.84
N PRO A 198 5.57 22.22 -13.70
CA PRO A 198 6.17 23.52 -13.43
C PRO A 198 5.70 24.11 -12.10
N ALA A 199 6.50 24.97 -11.48
CA ALA A 199 6.11 25.61 -10.23
C ALA A 199 4.92 26.57 -10.44
N PRO A 200 3.81 26.43 -9.69
CA PRO A 200 2.71 27.38 -9.75
C PRO A 200 3.10 28.72 -9.10
N GLU A 201 2.58 29.85 -9.60
CA GLU A 201 2.93 31.18 -9.08
C GLU A 201 2.47 31.40 -7.62
N ALA A 202 1.27 30.93 -7.30
CA ALA A 202 0.63 31.14 -6.00
C ALA A 202 0.71 29.92 -5.06
N GLY A 203 1.18 28.78 -5.55
CA GLY A 203 1.05 27.50 -4.84
C GLY A 203 -0.39 27.00 -4.81
N GLY A 204 -0.60 25.89 -4.10
CA GLY A 204 -1.92 25.40 -3.77
C GLY A 204 -2.15 23.92 -4.10
N ARG A 205 -3.42 23.52 -3.98
CA ARG A 205 -3.90 22.17 -4.29
C ARG A 205 -5.24 22.26 -5.00
N VAL A 206 -5.46 21.39 -5.96
CA VAL A 206 -6.73 21.30 -6.69
C VAL A 206 -7.00 19.86 -7.12
N GLU A 207 -8.25 19.44 -6.93
CA GLU A 207 -8.77 18.20 -7.51
C GLU A 207 -9.27 18.47 -8.93
N VAL A 208 -8.85 17.65 -9.88
CA VAL A 208 -9.17 17.76 -11.30
C VAL A 208 -9.88 16.49 -11.76
N HIS A 209 -11.02 16.65 -12.41
CA HIS A 209 -11.69 15.57 -13.16
C HIS A 209 -11.55 15.87 -14.64
N TYR A 210 -10.83 15.03 -15.38
CA TYR A 210 -10.57 15.28 -16.81
C TYR A 210 -11.07 14.11 -17.67
N PRO A 211 -12.03 14.36 -18.59
CA PRO A 211 -12.46 13.36 -19.55
C PRO A 211 -11.54 13.36 -20.79
N PHE A 212 -10.87 12.24 -21.04
CA PHE A 212 -10.18 11.96 -22.29
C PHE A 212 -11.15 11.25 -23.24
N ALA A 213 -11.30 11.78 -24.45
CA ALA A 213 -11.94 11.07 -25.55
C ALA A 213 -10.83 10.42 -26.38
N LEU A 214 -10.86 9.11 -26.48
CA LEU A 214 -9.85 8.31 -27.17
C LEU A 214 -10.49 7.62 -28.36
N SER A 215 -9.88 7.77 -29.52
CA SER A 215 -10.29 7.11 -30.74
C SER A 215 -9.07 6.75 -31.60
N PRO A 216 -9.18 5.72 -32.45
CA PRO A 216 -8.08 5.32 -33.34
C PRO A 216 -7.83 6.31 -34.49
N GLU A 217 -8.67 7.35 -34.64
CA GLU A 217 -8.57 8.37 -35.68
C GLU A 217 -7.74 9.59 -35.25
N ASP A 218 -7.27 9.66 -34.00
CA ASP A 218 -6.61 10.84 -33.43
C ASP A 218 -5.11 11.02 -33.87
N ASP A 219 -4.69 10.37 -34.96
CA ASP A 219 -3.32 10.38 -35.53
C ASP A 219 -3.09 11.47 -36.61
N ASP A 220 -3.57 12.71 -36.44
CA ASP A 220 -3.32 13.87 -37.35
C ASP A 220 -2.57 15.05 -36.69
#